data_AF-A0A9X4KLG2-F1
#
_entry.id   AF-A0A9X4KLG2-F1
#
_cell.length_a   1.000
_cell.length_b   1.000
_cell.length_c   1.000
_cell.angle_alpha   90.00
_cell.angle_beta   90.00
_cell.angle_gamma   90.00
#
_symmetry.space_group_name_H-M   'P 1'
#
loop_
_entity.id
_entity.type
_entity.pdbx_description
1 polymer ?
#
loop_
_entity_poly.entity_id
_entity_poly.type
_entity_poly.pdbx_seq_one_letter_code
_entity_poly.pdbx_strand_id
1 'polypeptide(L)'
;MSPVTSLQAVRSYWLKLSGLKDPQPIVFKEPKLTGVQAVPDGSGEYQYKLTYAAASTTPEVARRLQYIVYWTDEGDDSWIDFSSLKTGATSMVISGDLPASELTLTVYAFDPKTKQYVYARPVKYDFSNAARPFKVA
;
A
#
# COMPACT_ATOMS: atom_id res chain seq x y z
N MET A 1 -26.44 -28.53 -10.67
CA MET A 1 -25.81 -27.51 -9.81
C MET A 1 -25.62 -26.26 -10.64
N SER A 2 -26.15 -25.11 -10.20
CA SER A 2 -25.96 -23.85 -10.92
C SER A 2 -24.48 -23.46 -10.92
N PRO A 3 -23.91 -23.04 -12.06
CA PRO A 3 -22.51 -22.65 -12.13
C PRO A 3 -22.25 -21.45 -11.23
N VAL A 4 -21.14 -21.51 -10.51
CA VAL A 4 -20.70 -20.46 -9.59
C VAL A 4 -20.02 -19.37 -10.41
N THR A 5 -20.70 -18.24 -10.63
CA THR A 5 -20.26 -17.21 -11.58
C THR A 5 -19.57 -16.00 -10.95
N SER A 6 -19.44 -15.94 -9.62
CA SER A 6 -18.78 -14.83 -8.92
C SER A 6 -17.75 -15.31 -7.90
N LEU A 7 -16.71 -14.50 -7.68
CA LEU A 7 -15.67 -14.77 -6.68
C LEU A 7 -16.26 -14.99 -5.29
N GLN A 8 -17.30 -14.22 -4.94
CA GLN A 8 -18.01 -14.34 -3.68
C GLN A 8 -18.74 -15.68 -3.57
N ALA A 9 -19.37 -16.16 -4.64
CA ALA A 9 -20.05 -17.45 -4.66
C ALA A 9 -19.05 -18.63 -4.62
N VAL A 10 -17.89 -18.50 -5.29
CA VAL A 10 -16.80 -19.50 -5.23
C VAL A 10 -16.28 -19.61 -3.79
N ARG A 11 -16.05 -18.48 -3.14
CA ARG A 11 -15.60 -18.45 -1.74
C ARG A 11 -16.62 -19.08 -0.80
N SER A 12 -17.89 -18.70 -0.89
CA SER A 12 -18.96 -19.28 -0.06
C SER A 12 -19.08 -20.79 -0.24
N TYR A 13 -18.92 -21.28 -1.47
CA TYR A 13 -18.91 -22.72 -1.76
C TYR A 13 -17.75 -23.44 -1.04
N TRP A 14 -16.53 -22.92 -1.15
CA TRP A 14 -15.36 -23.50 -0.49
C TRP A 14 -15.41 -23.43 1.05
N LEU A 15 -15.94 -22.35 1.61
CA LEU A 15 -16.13 -22.22 3.07
C LEU A 15 -17.13 -23.25 3.58
N LYS A 16 -18.24 -23.47 2.85
CA LYS A 16 -19.23 -24.50 3.19
C LYS A 16 -18.64 -25.90 3.14
N LEU A 17 -17.79 -26.20 2.15
CA LEU A 17 -17.12 -27.50 2.03
C LEU A 17 -16.05 -27.73 3.11
N SER A 18 -15.28 -26.70 3.43
CA SER A 18 -14.17 -26.80 4.39
C SER A 18 -14.61 -26.72 5.85
N GLY A 19 -15.87 -26.35 6.13
CA GLY A 19 -16.35 -26.10 7.49
C GLY A 19 -15.74 -24.85 8.13
N LEU A 20 -14.97 -24.07 7.36
CA LEU A 20 -14.38 -22.82 7.82
C LEU A 20 -15.45 -21.74 7.89
N LYS A 21 -15.48 -21.01 9.00
CA LYS A 21 -16.27 -19.78 9.09
C LYS A 21 -15.70 -18.78 8.09
N ASP A 22 -16.58 -18.06 7.39
CA ASP A 22 -16.14 -16.99 6.49
C ASP A 22 -15.24 -16.02 7.26
N PRO A 23 -13.96 -15.88 6.91
CA PRO A 23 -13.07 -14.95 7.59
C PRO A 23 -13.40 -13.52 7.14
N GLN A 24 -14.60 -13.05 7.47
CA GLN A 24 -15.22 -11.77 7.10
C GLN A 24 -15.25 -11.52 5.57
N PRO A 25 -16.24 -10.80 5.01
CA PRO A 25 -16.22 -10.47 3.59
C PRO A 25 -14.87 -9.83 3.22
N ILE A 26 -14.34 -10.10 2.01
CA ILE A 26 -13.17 -9.34 1.50
C ILE A 26 -13.60 -7.87 1.50
N VAL A 27 -13.15 -7.13 2.51
CA VAL A 27 -13.37 -5.68 2.61
C VAL A 27 -12.17 -4.91 2.03
N PHE A 28 -11.20 -5.64 1.51
CA PHE A 28 -9.95 -5.08 1.01
C PHE A 28 -10.01 -4.81 -0.49
N LYS A 29 -9.51 -3.64 -0.83
CA LYS A 29 -9.07 -3.28 -2.18
C LYS A 29 -7.63 -2.83 -2.11
N GLU A 30 -7.00 -2.83 -3.27
CA GLU A 30 -5.62 -2.38 -3.43
C GLU A 30 -5.43 -0.93 -2.92
N PRO A 31 -4.50 -0.66 -1.99
CA PRO A 31 -4.16 0.69 -1.54
C PRO A 31 -3.25 1.39 -2.56
N LYS A 32 -3.76 1.56 -3.79
CA LYS A 32 -2.97 2.06 -4.92
C LYS A 32 -2.33 3.41 -4.58
N LEU A 33 -1.02 3.52 -4.81
CA LEU A 33 -0.31 4.80 -4.73
C LEU A 33 -0.85 5.75 -5.80
N THR A 34 -1.36 6.90 -5.37
CA THR A 34 -2.00 7.91 -6.23
C THR A 34 -1.13 9.14 -6.46
N GLY A 35 -0.11 9.36 -5.62
CA GLY A 35 0.83 10.45 -5.85
C GLY A 35 2.02 10.45 -4.91
N VAL A 36 3.08 11.12 -5.36
CA VAL A 36 4.30 11.44 -4.62
C VAL A 36 4.53 12.94 -4.79
N GLN A 37 4.68 13.65 -3.68
CA GLN A 37 4.89 15.10 -3.66
C GLN A 37 6.11 15.43 -2.80
N ALA A 38 7.04 16.22 -3.34
CA ALA A 38 8.13 16.78 -2.58
C ALA A 38 7.63 17.87 -1.62
N VAL A 39 8.10 17.83 -0.38
CA VAL A 39 7.79 18.77 0.70
C VAL A 39 9.10 19.35 1.21
N PRO A 40 9.35 20.66 1.03
CA PRO A 40 10.56 21.29 1.55
C PRO A 40 10.66 21.10 3.07
N ASP A 41 11.83 20.71 3.56
CA ASP A 41 12.08 20.46 4.99
C ASP A 41 12.66 21.69 5.73
N GLY A 42 13.03 22.74 5.00
CA GLY A 42 13.63 23.96 5.51
C GLY A 42 15.17 23.98 5.52
N SER A 43 15.83 22.86 5.20
CA SER A 43 17.29 22.75 5.06
C SER A 43 17.79 23.04 3.63
N GLY A 44 16.86 23.08 2.67
CA GLY A 44 17.17 23.08 1.23
C GLY A 44 16.93 21.71 0.58
N GLU A 45 16.58 20.70 1.39
CA GLU A 45 16.22 19.36 0.95
C GLU A 45 14.70 19.15 0.94
N TYR A 46 14.28 17.93 0.59
CA TYR A 46 12.87 17.57 0.44
C TYR A 46 12.57 16.27 1.17
N GLN A 47 11.46 16.25 1.90
CA GLN A 47 10.78 15.01 2.28
C GLN A 47 9.74 14.65 1.22
N TYR A 48 9.30 13.39 1.19
CA TYR A 48 8.33 12.96 0.19
C TYR A 48 7.01 12.55 0.83
N LYS A 49 5.95 13.29 0.51
CA LYS A 49 4.57 12.94 0.86
C LYS A 49 4.00 11.96 -0.15
N LEU A 50 3.78 10.74 0.30
CA LEU A 50 3.14 9.67 -0.44
C LEU A 50 1.64 9.70 -0.17
N THR A 51 0.82 9.61 -1.21
CA THR A 51 -0.64 9.55 -1.11
C THR A 51 -1.15 8.29 -1.80
N TYR A 52 -2.11 7.60 -1.18
CA TYR A 52 -2.63 6.33 -1.67
C TYR A 52 -4.12 6.16 -1.36
N ALA A 53 -4.78 5.28 -2.10
CA ALA A 53 -6.18 4.95 -1.87
C ALA A 53 -6.37 4.19 -0.56
N ALA A 54 -7.49 4.42 0.14
CA ALA A 54 -7.85 3.60 1.30
C ALA A 54 -8.03 2.14 0.87
N ALA A 55 -7.49 1.20 1.65
CA ALA A 55 -7.60 -0.24 1.37
C ALA A 55 -9.01 -0.80 1.63
N SER A 56 -9.98 0.01 2.06
CA SER A 56 -11.36 -0.42 2.24
C SER A 56 -12.33 0.70 1.89
N THR A 57 -13.50 0.34 1.35
CA THR A 57 -14.63 1.26 1.15
C THR A 57 -15.51 1.38 2.40
N THR A 58 -15.36 0.48 3.36
CA THR A 58 -16.10 0.51 4.64
C THR A 58 -15.38 1.45 5.61
N PRO A 59 -15.99 2.56 6.05
CA PRO A 59 -15.29 3.58 6.86
C PRO A 59 -14.69 3.06 8.16
N GLU A 60 -15.41 2.20 8.88
CA GLU A 60 -14.96 1.62 10.15
C GLU A 60 -13.75 0.70 9.96
N VAL A 61 -13.70 0.00 8.82
CA VAL A 61 -12.55 -0.81 8.44
C VAL A 61 -11.41 0.12 8.06
N ALA A 62 -11.63 1.07 7.15
CA ALA A 62 -10.61 2.00 6.67
C ALA A 62 -9.89 2.75 7.80
N ARG A 63 -10.62 3.21 8.83
CA ARG A 63 -10.05 3.91 10.00
C ARG A 63 -9.14 3.04 10.87
N ARG A 64 -9.35 1.72 10.92
CA ARG A 64 -8.53 0.81 11.74
C ARG A 64 -7.34 0.21 10.99
N LEU A 65 -7.30 0.33 9.66
CA LEU A 65 -6.21 -0.26 8.88
C LEU A 65 -4.90 0.45 9.18
N GLN A 66 -3.86 -0.35 9.28
CA GLN A 66 -2.49 0.10 9.48
C GLN A 66 -1.76 0.03 8.15
N TYR A 67 -1.10 1.11 7.77
CA TYR A 67 -0.42 1.25 6.49
C TYR A 67 1.08 1.42 6.69
N ILE A 68 1.84 0.86 5.76
CA ILE A 68 3.27 1.01 5.64
C ILE A 68 3.61 1.11 4.16
N VAL A 69 4.53 2.00 3.79
CA VAL A 69 5.13 2.00 2.46
C VAL A 69 6.53 1.47 2.56
N TYR A 70 6.82 0.53 1.68
CA TYR A 70 8.11 -0.11 1.48
C TYR A 70 8.72 0.43 0.19
N TRP A 71 10.04 0.59 0.15
CA TRP A 71 10.74 0.92 -1.07
C TRP A 71 12.07 0.17 -1.24
N THR A 72 12.35 -0.18 -2.48
CA THR A 72 13.56 -0.90 -2.92
C THR A 72 14.24 -0.18 -4.07
N ASP A 73 15.56 -0.32 -4.13
CA ASP A 73 16.32 -0.11 -5.35
C ASP A 73 16.38 -1.43 -6.15
N GLU A 74 16.01 -1.39 -7.43
CA GLU A 74 16.14 -2.56 -8.32
C GLU A 74 17.58 -2.79 -8.81
N GLY A 75 18.43 -1.76 -8.71
CA GLY A 75 19.87 -1.86 -8.96
C GLY A 75 20.64 -2.52 -7.81
N ASP A 76 20.04 -2.55 -6.61
CA ASP A 76 20.62 -3.13 -5.41
C ASP A 76 19.55 -3.79 -4.53
N ASP A 77 19.29 -5.08 -4.80
CA ASP A 77 18.34 -5.91 -4.04
C ASP A 77 18.66 -6.04 -2.54
N SER A 78 19.84 -5.58 -2.10
CA SER A 78 20.23 -5.60 -0.69
C SER A 78 19.69 -4.41 0.10
N TRP A 79 19.22 -3.37 -0.60
CA TRP A 79 18.74 -2.15 0.03
C TRP A 79 17.21 -2.12 0.11
N ILE A 80 16.71 -2.09 1.34
CA ILE A 80 15.29 -2.10 1.68
C ILE A 80 15.06 -1.10 2.81
N ASP A 81 14.06 -0.24 2.67
CA ASP A 81 13.60 0.60 3.77
C ASP A 81 12.06 0.78 3.74
N PHE A 82 11.52 1.30 4.82
CA PHE A 82 10.08 1.39 5.03
C PHE A 82 9.69 2.56 5.94
N SER A 83 8.48 3.06 5.70
CA SER A 83 7.89 4.12 6.50
C SER A 83 7.54 3.64 7.91
N SER A 84 7.40 4.56 8.87
CA SER A 84 6.68 4.24 10.11
C SER A 84 5.24 3.79 9.83
N LEU A 85 4.75 2.84 10.63
CA LEU A 85 3.36 2.38 10.55
C LEU A 85 2.37 3.53 10.86
N LYS A 86 1.35 3.72 10.03
CA LYS A 86 0.30 4.74 10.23
C LYS A 86 -1.09 4.13 10.22
N THR A 87 -1.92 4.46 11.21
CA THR A 87 -3.29 3.94 11.32
C THR A 87 -4.29 4.91 10.69
N GLY A 88 -5.19 4.41 9.84
CA GLY A 88 -6.30 5.16 9.27
C GLY A 88 -5.90 6.30 8.30
N ALA A 89 -4.63 6.40 7.95
CA ALA A 89 -4.10 7.46 7.11
C ALA A 89 -3.96 7.01 5.65
N THR A 90 -4.37 7.87 4.72
CA THR A 90 -4.20 7.71 3.25
C THR A 90 -3.03 8.50 2.69
N SER A 91 -2.18 9.03 3.56
CA SER A 91 -0.93 9.66 3.19
C SER A 91 0.10 9.52 4.30
N MET A 92 1.37 9.54 3.93
CA MET A 92 2.49 9.55 4.85
C MET A 92 3.65 10.35 4.27
N VAL A 93 4.58 10.77 5.13
CA VAL A 93 5.80 11.46 4.73
C VAL A 93 6.97 10.55 5.03
N ILE A 94 7.88 10.39 4.07
CA ILE A 94 9.13 9.61 4.19
C ILE A 94 10.34 10.54 4.06
N SER A 95 11.50 10.09 4.55
CA SER A 95 12.75 10.87 4.47
C SER A 95 13.14 11.15 3.02
N GLY A 96 13.87 12.25 2.83
CA GLY A 96 14.55 12.61 1.59
C GLY A 96 15.81 11.80 1.32
N ASP A 97 16.35 11.14 2.35
CA ASP A 97 17.58 10.35 2.33
C ASP A 97 17.37 9.02 1.59
N LEU A 98 17.19 9.12 0.27
CA LEU A 98 16.96 7.97 -0.60
C LEU A 98 18.30 7.39 -1.06
N PRO A 99 18.42 6.06 -1.17
CA PRO A 99 19.67 5.37 -1.53
C PRO A 99 19.98 5.48 -3.03
N ALA A 100 18.96 5.77 -3.83
CA ALA A 100 18.99 5.71 -5.28
C ALA A 100 18.00 6.71 -5.85
N SER A 101 18.27 7.14 -7.08
CA SER A 101 17.40 8.04 -7.83
C SER A 101 16.12 7.35 -8.26
N GLU A 102 16.13 6.04 -8.51
CA GLU A 102 14.93 5.28 -8.88
C GLU A 102 14.59 4.29 -7.77
N LEU A 103 13.32 4.29 -7.33
CA LEU A 103 12.84 3.37 -6.31
C LEU A 103 11.51 2.76 -6.70
N THR A 104 11.35 1.49 -6.35
CA THR A 104 10.09 0.76 -6.47
C THR A 104 9.33 0.83 -5.15
N LEU A 105 8.21 1.57 -5.15
CA LEU A 105 7.38 1.82 -3.97
C LEU A 105 6.22 0.82 -3.89
N THR A 106 5.99 0.24 -2.72
CA THR A 106 4.87 -0.69 -2.46
C THR A 106 4.11 -0.29 -1.20
N VAL A 107 2.80 -0.08 -1.33
CA VAL A 107 1.92 0.26 -0.19
C VAL A 107 1.30 -1.02 0.36
N TYR A 108 1.44 -1.26 1.65
CA TYR A 108 0.76 -2.35 2.37
C TYR A 108 -0.31 -1.79 3.29
N ALA A 109 -1.38 -2.54 3.47
CA ALA A 109 -2.42 -2.30 4.45
C ALA A 109 -2.71 -3.59 5.23
N PHE A 110 -2.74 -3.47 6.55
CA PHE A 110 -2.97 -4.57 7.48
C PHE A 110 -4.16 -4.25 8.40
N ASP A 111 -5.00 -5.24 8.64
CA ASP A 111 -6.10 -5.15 9.58
C ASP A 111 -5.75 -5.89 10.88
N PRO A 112 -5.51 -5.16 11.99
CA PRO A 112 -5.14 -5.79 13.26
C PRO A 112 -6.26 -6.64 13.85
N LYS A 113 -7.52 -6.45 13.45
CA LYS A 113 -8.67 -7.23 13.94
C LYS A 113 -8.81 -8.58 13.25
N THR A 114 -8.68 -8.61 11.92
CA THR A 114 -8.85 -9.84 11.13
C THR A 114 -7.53 -10.55 10.81
N LYS A 115 -6.39 -9.90 11.10
CA LYS A 115 -5.04 -10.36 10.76
C LYS A 115 -4.83 -10.57 9.25
N GLN A 116 -5.62 -9.87 8.44
CA GLN A 116 -5.52 -9.90 6.99
C GLN A 116 -4.68 -8.71 6.51
N TYR A 117 -4.00 -8.89 5.38
CA TYR A 117 -3.27 -7.82 4.72
C TYR A 117 -3.57 -7.80 3.22
N VAL A 118 -3.37 -6.63 2.62
CA VAL A 118 -3.43 -6.40 1.19
C VAL A 118 -2.27 -5.47 0.83
N TYR A 119 -1.74 -5.60 -0.38
CA TYR A 119 -0.70 -4.72 -0.89
C TYR A 119 -1.05 -4.20 -2.28
N ALA A 120 -0.48 -3.05 -2.62
CA ALA A 120 -0.56 -2.48 -3.95
C ALA A 120 0.49 -3.09 -4.88
N ARG A 121 0.19 -3.13 -6.17
CA ARG A 121 1.21 -3.43 -7.18
C ARG A 121 2.37 -2.45 -6.99
N PRO A 122 3.62 -2.93 -6.99
CA PRO A 122 4.78 -2.06 -6.88
C PRO A 122 4.78 -1.01 -8.01
N VAL A 123 5.18 0.22 -7.69
CA VAL A 123 5.24 1.33 -8.64
C VAL A 123 6.60 1.99 -8.56
N LYS A 124 7.28 2.06 -9.71
CA LYS A 124 8.56 2.72 -9.84
C LYS A 124 8.42 4.23 -9.94
N TYR A 125 9.26 4.95 -9.20
CA TYR A 125 9.36 6.42 -9.19
C TYR A 125 10.81 6.83 -9.35
N ASP A 126 11.00 7.94 -10.07
CA ASP A 126 12.27 8.62 -10.25
C ASP A 126 12.27 9.91 -9.40
N PHE A 127 13.30 10.02 -8.56
CA PHE A 127 13.62 11.08 -7.60
C PHE A 127 14.86 11.88 -7.99
N SER A 128 15.44 11.67 -9.18
CA SER A 128 16.56 12.44 -9.73
C SER A 128 16.31 13.95 -9.74
N ASN A 129 15.05 14.36 -9.91
CA ASN A 129 14.59 15.71 -9.59
C ASN A 129 13.86 15.71 -8.23
N ALA A 130 14.60 15.98 -7.16
CA ALA A 130 14.08 15.96 -5.78
C ALA A 130 12.85 16.87 -5.57
N ALA A 131 12.75 17.99 -6.29
CA ALA A 131 11.60 18.89 -6.19
C ALA A 131 10.35 18.39 -6.93
N ARG A 132 10.53 17.49 -7.90
CA ARG A 132 9.45 17.00 -8.77
C ARG A 132 9.68 15.54 -9.15
N PRO A 133 9.55 14.60 -8.19
CA PRO A 133 9.59 13.19 -8.48
C PRO A 133 8.45 12.81 -9.43
N PHE A 134 8.69 11.82 -10.28
CA PHE A 134 7.69 11.37 -11.26
C PHE A 134 7.62 9.85 -11.32
N LYS A 135 6.43 9.36 -11.68
CA LYS A 135 6.18 7.95 -11.86
C LYS A 135 6.84 7.48 -13.16
N VAL A 136 7.61 6.39 -13.09
CA VAL A 136 8.17 5.71 -14.26
C VAL A 136 7.08 4.85 -14.92
N ALA A 137 7.04 4.87 -16.25
CA ALA A 137 6.00 4.21 -17.06
C ALA A 137 6.19 2.69 -17.14
#